data_AF-A0A0F4IDU5-F1
#
_entry.id   AF-A0A0F4IDU5-F1
#
_cell.length_a   1.000
_cell.length_b   1.000
_cell.length_c   1.000
_cell.angle_alpha   90.00
_cell.angle_beta   90.00
_cell.angle_gamma   90.00
#
_symmetry.space_group_name_H-M   'P 1'
#
loop_
_entity.id
_entity.type
_entity.pdbx_description
1 polymer ?
#
loop_
_entity_poly.entity_id
_entity_poly.type
_entity_poly.pdbx_seq_one_letter_code
_entity_poly.pdbx_strand_id
1 'polypeptide(L)'
;MSEQYEYVPHRLLRRRVRDIASGTEGELMAVINENVSDSLTYERWMELAYIRAASGREFTTAVENVIPAYDQPQPTRRRRDFGS
;
A
#
# COMPACT_ATOMS: atom_id res chain seq x y z
N MET A 1 -3.97 26.14 -11.53
CA MET A 1 -3.44 24.78 -11.71
C MET A 1 -4.49 23.86 -11.12
N SER A 2 -5.29 23.22 -11.97
CA SER A 2 -6.21 22.17 -11.52
C SER A 2 -5.35 20.96 -11.18
N GLU A 3 -5.26 20.62 -9.90
CA GLU A 3 -4.75 19.34 -9.44
C GLU A 3 -5.63 18.25 -10.09
N GLN A 4 -5.17 17.71 -11.21
CA GLN A 4 -5.86 16.62 -11.89
C GLN A 4 -5.33 15.33 -11.28
N TYR A 5 -5.96 14.91 -10.19
CA TYR A 5 -5.86 13.54 -9.74
C TYR A 5 -7.15 12.81 -10.08
N GLU A 6 -7.01 11.54 -10.45
CA GLU A 6 -8.15 10.65 -10.68
C GLU A 6 -8.09 9.49 -9.68
N TYR A 7 -9.20 9.18 -9.01
CA TYR A 7 -9.29 7.98 -8.19
C TYR A 7 -9.33 6.73 -9.06
N VAL A 8 -8.36 5.83 -8.87
CA VAL A 8 -8.23 4.59 -9.64
C VAL A 8 -8.73 3.41 -8.80
N PRO A 9 -9.60 2.55 -9.36
CA PRO A 9 -9.99 1.31 -8.69
C PRO A 9 -8.77 0.40 -8.46
N HIS A 10 -8.66 -0.19 -7.27
CA HIS A 10 -7.57 -1.12 -6.97
C HIS A 10 -8.04 -2.33 -6.16
N ARG A 11 -7.56 -3.53 -6.51
CA ARG A 11 -7.97 -4.80 -5.89
C ARG A 11 -7.62 -4.92 -4.40
N LEU A 12 -6.63 -4.17 -3.94
CA LEU A 12 -6.17 -4.17 -2.54
C LEU A 12 -6.77 -3.02 -1.72
N LEU A 13 -7.70 -2.25 -2.26
CA LEU A 13 -8.34 -1.16 -1.55
C LEU A 13 -8.99 -1.68 -0.25
N ARG A 14 -8.77 -0.97 0.87
CA ARG A 14 -9.19 -1.35 2.24
C ARG A 14 -8.64 -2.69 2.72
N ARG A 15 -7.47 -3.10 2.22
CA ARG A 15 -6.76 -4.29 2.67
C ARG A 15 -5.40 -3.92 3.26
N ARG A 16 -4.88 -4.82 4.09
CA ARG A 16 -3.52 -4.77 4.62
C ARG A 16 -2.52 -4.94 3.47
N VAL A 17 -1.62 -3.99 3.35
CA VAL A 17 -0.57 -3.95 2.32
C VAL A 17 0.78 -3.66 2.94
N ARG A 18 1.83 -4.02 2.22
CA ARG A 18 3.22 -3.70 2.54
C ARG A 18 3.83 -2.93 1.37
N ASP A 19 4.46 -1.81 1.69
CA ASP A 19 5.36 -1.12 0.78
C ASP A 19 6.71 -1.83 0.78
N ILE A 20 7.13 -2.37 -0.36
CA ILE A 20 8.40 -3.12 -0.47
C ILE A 20 9.63 -2.22 -0.36
N ALA A 21 9.50 -0.94 -0.71
CA ALA A 21 10.62 0.00 -0.71
C ALA A 21 11.02 0.41 0.72
N SER A 22 10.04 0.73 1.57
CA SER A 22 10.29 1.06 2.98
C SER A 22 10.17 -0.15 3.93
N GLY A 23 9.50 -1.21 3.51
CA GLY A 23 9.10 -2.34 4.36
C GLY A 23 7.90 -2.06 5.27
N THR A 24 7.34 -0.85 5.23
CA THR A 24 6.24 -0.40 6.10
C THR A 24 4.92 -1.05 5.70
N GLU A 25 4.13 -1.45 6.70
CA GLU A 25 2.78 -1.97 6.50
C GLU A 25 1.69 -0.97 6.88
N GLY A 26 0.54 -1.08 6.22
CA GLY A 26 -0.64 -0.28 6.52
C GLY A 26 -1.87 -0.76 5.76
N GLU A 27 -2.95 0.01 5.82
CA GLU A 27 -4.15 -0.20 5.03
C GLU A 27 -4.13 0.70 3.79
N LEU A 28 -4.40 0.14 2.61
CA LEU A 28 -4.53 0.92 1.38
C LEU A 28 -5.87 1.67 1.38
N MET A 29 -5.83 2.99 1.52
CA MET A 29 -7.01 3.84 1.64
C MET A 29 -7.53 4.34 0.30
N ALA A 30 -6.62 4.64 -0.63
CA ALA A 30 -6.94 5.09 -1.99
C ALA A 30 -5.78 4.80 -2.95
N VAL A 31 -6.10 4.75 -4.24
CA VAL A 31 -5.12 4.89 -5.32
C VAL A 31 -5.56 6.06 -6.17
N ILE A 32 -4.62 6.95 -6.48
CA ILE A 32 -4.86 8.07 -7.39
C ILE A 32 -3.84 8.06 -8.53
N ASN A 33 -4.26 8.42 -9.73
CA ASN A 33 -3.34 8.78 -10.80
C ASN A 33 -3.08 10.29 -10.71
N GLU A 34 -1.85 10.69 -10.46
CA GLU A 34 -1.45 12.08 -10.25
C GLU A 34 -0.33 12.46 -11.22
N ASN A 35 -0.36 13.71 -11.70
CA ASN A 35 0.74 14.29 -12.43
C ASN A 35 1.81 14.80 -11.45
N VAL A 36 2.90 14.05 -11.32
CA VAL A 36 4.03 14.33 -10.40
C VAL A 36 5.19 15.06 -11.10
N SER A 37 4.90 15.75 -12.21
CA SER A 37 5.94 16.48 -12.95
C SER A 37 6.45 17.67 -12.18
N ASP A 38 7.77 17.85 -12.20
CA ASP A 38 8.44 19.02 -11.65
C ASP A 38 8.64 20.14 -12.71
N SER A 39 8.29 19.87 -13.97
CA SER A 39 8.45 20.79 -15.09
C SER A 39 7.22 20.83 -16.00
N LEU A 40 7.01 21.96 -16.66
CA LEU A 40 5.92 22.16 -17.63
C LEU A 40 6.18 21.46 -18.98
N THR A 41 7.38 20.92 -19.18
CA THR A 41 7.84 20.41 -20.48
C THR A 41 7.61 18.91 -20.64
N TYR A 42 7.49 18.17 -19.53
CA TYR A 42 7.31 16.73 -19.54
C TYR A 42 6.32 16.31 -18.46
N GLU A 43 5.21 15.72 -18.90
CA GLU A 43 4.24 15.14 -17.97
C GLU A 43 4.67 13.74 -17.52
N ARG A 44 4.71 13.54 -16.19
CA ARG A 44 4.89 12.27 -15.51
C ARG A 44 3.64 11.98 -14.70
N TRP A 45 2.78 11.15 -15.26
CA TRP A 45 1.62 10.60 -14.58
C TRP A 45 2.01 9.34 -13.82
N MET A 46 1.55 9.21 -12.59
CA MET A 46 1.92 8.11 -11.70
C MET A 46 0.74 7.71 -10.83
N GLU A 47 0.53 6.39 -10.70
CA GLU A 47 -0.40 5.86 -9.72
C GLU A 47 0.26 5.82 -8.33
N LEU A 48 -0.32 6.60 -7.41
CA LEU A 48 0.09 6.69 -6.02
C LEU A 48 -0.90 5.97 -5.11
N ALA A 49 -0.36 5.11 -4.25
CA ALA A 49 -1.08 4.44 -3.20
C ALA A 49 -1.03 5.26 -1.90
N TYR A 50 -2.19 5.65 -1.38
CA TYR A 50 -2.33 6.29 -0.07
C TYR A 50 -2.52 5.21 0.99
N ILE A 51 -1.57 5.10 1.91
CA ILE A 51 -1.54 4.05 2.93
C ILE A 51 -1.60 4.66 4.32
N ARG A 52 -2.45 4.11 5.18
CA ARG A 52 -2.53 4.45 6.61
C ARG A 52 -1.79 3.38 7.43
N ALA A 53 -0.68 3.76 8.05
CA ALA A 53 0.10 2.88 8.91
C ALA A 53 -0.64 2.57 10.22
N ALA A 54 -0.21 1.50 10.92
CA ALA A 54 -0.78 1.13 12.22
C ALA A 54 -0.65 2.23 13.30
N SER A 55 0.34 3.12 13.17
CA SER A 55 0.50 4.29 14.02
C SER A 55 -0.54 5.40 13.78
N GLY A 56 -1.39 5.24 12.76
CA GLY A 56 -2.31 6.27 12.28
C GLY A 56 -1.67 7.28 11.32
N ARG A 57 -0.35 7.23 11.10
CA ARG A 57 0.35 8.09 10.14
C ARG A 57 0.05 7.65 8.70
N GLU A 58 -0.19 8.63 7.85
CA GLU A 58 -0.41 8.40 6.42
C GLU A 58 0.88 8.66 5.62
N PHE A 59 1.05 7.89 4.56
CA PHE A 59 2.13 8.06 3.59
C PHE A 59 1.69 7.61 2.20
N THR A 60 2.40 8.06 1.19
CA THR A 60 2.19 7.68 -0.21
C THR A 60 3.39 6.89 -0.74
N THR A 61 3.14 5.95 -1.64
CA THR A 61 4.18 5.23 -2.40
C THR A 61 3.64 4.91 -3.79
N ALA A 62 4.52 4.53 -4.70
CA ALA A 62 4.14 4.01 -6.02
C ALA A 62 3.26 2.76 -5.86
N VAL A 63 2.17 2.65 -6.63
CA VAL A 63 1.33 1.42 -6.60
C VAL A 63 2.15 0.16 -6.90
N GLU A 64 3.16 0.26 -7.76
CA GLU A 64 4.08 -0.85 -8.09
C GLU A 64 4.86 -1.40 -6.87
N ASN A 65 5.02 -0.58 -5.82
CA ASN A 65 5.69 -1.00 -4.59
C ASN A 65 4.74 -1.72 -3.61
N VAL A 66 3.44 -1.75 -3.89
CA VAL A 66 2.42 -2.23 -2.96
C VAL A 66 2.11 -3.70 -3.20
N ILE A 67 2.37 -4.52 -2.20
CA ILE A 67 1.98 -5.94 -2.19
C ILE A 67 1.00 -6.22 -1.05
N PRO A 68 0.20 -7.30 -1.13
CA PRO A 68 -0.56 -7.75 0.03
C PRO A 68 0.37 -8.02 1.20
N ALA A 69 0.05 -7.48 2.39
CA ALA A 69 0.65 -7.96 3.62
C ALA A 69 -0.07 -9.26 3.95
N TYR A 70 0.42 -10.38 3.42
CA TYR A 70 -0.08 -11.69 3.84
C TYR A 70 0.14 -11.81 5.34
N ASP A 71 -0.94 -12.06 6.09
CA ASP A 71 -0.78 -12.69 7.39
C ASP A 71 -0.03 -13.99 7.12
N GLN A 72 1.23 -14.09 7.56
CA GLN A 72 1.81 -15.41 7.74
C GLN A 72 0.77 -16.20 8.53
N PRO A 73 0.27 -17.36 8.05
CA PRO A 73 -0.45 -18.24 8.94
C PRO A 73 0.50 -18.47 10.11
N GLN A 74 0.08 -18.01 11.28
CA GLN A 74 0.73 -18.26 12.55
C GLN A 74 1.16 -19.73 12.48
N PRO A 75 2.47 -20.07 12.53
CA PRO A 75 2.86 -21.47 12.48
C PRO A 75 2.08 -22.09 13.61
N THR A 76 1.18 -23.01 13.26
CA THR A 76 0.27 -23.60 14.23
C THR A 76 1.12 -24.01 15.42
N ARG A 77 0.99 -23.27 16.52
CA ARG A 77 1.45 -23.71 17.84
C ARG A 77 0.46 -24.82 18.23
N ARG A 78 0.46 -25.92 17.45
CA ARG A 78 -0.02 -27.20 17.94
C ARG A 78 1.00 -27.56 19.00
N ARG A 79 0.59 -27.24 20.23
CA ARG A 79 1.11 -27.77 21.47
C ARG A 79 1.68 -29.17 21.21
N ARG A 80 2.97 -29.33 21.53
CA ARG A 80 3.44 -30.61 22.05
C ARG A 80 2.50 -31.02 23.18
N ASP A 81 2.20 -32.32 23.23
CA ASP A 81 1.65 -33.10 24.36
C ASP A 81 0.43 -33.92 23.95
N PHE A 82 0.70 -35.08 23.35
CA PHE A 82 -0.01 -36.29 23.71
C PHE A 82 1.05 -37.34 24.04
N GLY A 83 1.37 -37.43 25.32
CA GLY A 83 1.88 -38.67 25.89
C GLY A 83 0.72 -39.65 26.05
N SER A 84 0.96 -40.89 25.65
CA SER A 84 0.83 -42.12 26.46
C SER A 84 1.26 -43.30 25.60
#